data_AF-A0A7C7Q9Z8-F1
#
_entry.id   AF-A0A7C7Q9Z8-F1
#
_cell.length_a   1.000
_cell.length_b   1.000
_cell.length_c   1.000
_cell.angle_alpha   90.00
_cell.angle_beta   90.00
_cell.angle_gamma   90.00
#
_symmetry.space_group_name_H-M   'P 1'
#
loop_
_entity.id
_entity.type
_entity.pdbx_description
1 polymer ?
#
loop_
_entity_poly.entity_id
_entity_poly.type
_entity_poly.pdbx_seq_one_letter_code
_entity_poly.pdbx_strand_id
1 'polypeptide(L)' 'AAIARWRREQALRRTFERRPDLLERADLTPQDREFLARLAER' A
#
# COMPACT_ATOMS: atom_id res chain seq x y z
N ALA A 1 12.12 11.26 8.55
CA ALA A 1 10.92 11.14 7.68
C ALA A 1 10.86 9.80 6.90
N ALA A 2 11.99 9.23 6.44
CA ALA A 2 11.98 8.00 5.61
C ALA A 2 11.38 6.75 6.30
N ILE A 3 11.55 6.60 7.61
CA ILE A 3 11.01 5.46 8.37
C ILE A 3 9.47 5.45 8.36
N ALA A 4 8.82 6.60 8.44
CA ALA A 4 7.36 6.70 8.42
C ALA A 4 6.79 6.25 7.06
N ARG A 5 7.43 6.69 5.96
CA ARG A 5 7.09 6.23 4.60
C ARG A 5 7.24 4.72 4.48
N TRP A 6 8.40 4.20 4.89
CA TRP A 6 8.67 2.76 4.84
C TRP A 6 7.65 1.94 5.64
N ARG A 7 7.29 2.37 6.86
CA ARG A 7 6.27 1.69 7.67
C ARG A 7 4.90 1.66 6.96
N ARG A 8 4.53 2.74 6.28
CA ARG A 8 3.29 2.82 5.51
C ARG A 8 3.31 1.87 4.32
N GLU A 9 4.38 1.87 3.54
CA GLU A 9 4.59 0.95 2.41
C GLU A 9 4.54 -0.53 2.87
N GLN A 10 5.17 -0.86 4.00
CA GLN A 10 5.10 -2.23 4.56
C GLN A 10 3.69 -2.61 5.02
N ALA A 11 2.94 -1.68 5.62
CA ALA A 11 1.56 -1.92 6.01
C ALA A 11 0.68 -2.18 4.77
N LEU A 12 0.79 -1.33 3.75
CA LEU A 12 0.09 -1.49 2.47
C LEU A 12 0.41 -2.82 1.80
N ARG A 13 1.69 -3.21 1.76
CA ARG A 13 2.10 -4.50 1.18
C ARG A 13 1.45 -5.69 1.89
N ARG A 14 1.49 -5.71 3.23
CA ARG A 14 0.87 -6.79 4.03
C ARG A 14 -0.64 -6.84 3.83
N THR A 15 -1.29 -5.69 3.74
CA THR A 15 -2.73 -5.62 3.47
C THR A 15 -3.03 -6.11 2.05
N PHE A 16 -2.23 -5.72 1.05
CA PHE A 16 -2.40 -6.18 -0.33
C PHE A 16 -2.26 -7.71 -0.45
N GLU A 17 -1.27 -8.31 0.21
CA GLU A 17 -1.03 -9.76 0.17
C GLU A 17 -2.11 -10.59 0.90
N ARG A 18 -2.70 -10.05 1.97
CA ARG A 18 -3.59 -10.84 2.87
C ARG A 18 -5.05 -10.46 2.81
N ARG A 19 -5.35 -9.19 2.56
CA ARG A 19 -6.68 -8.57 2.64
C ARG A 19 -6.80 -7.41 1.63
N PRO A 20 -6.67 -7.68 0.32
CA PRO A 20 -6.76 -6.64 -0.71
C PRO A 20 -8.12 -5.94 -0.71
N ASP A 21 -9.17 -6.60 -0.24
CA ASP A 21 -10.52 -6.06 -0.03
C ASP A 21 -10.54 -4.80 0.85
N LEU A 22 -9.62 -4.70 1.83
CA LEU A 22 -9.54 -3.54 2.71
C LEU A 22 -8.97 -2.31 2.00
N LEU A 23 -8.16 -2.50 0.95
CA LEU A 23 -7.57 -1.41 0.18
C LEU A 23 -8.56 -0.74 -0.76
N GLU A 24 -9.60 -1.46 -1.19
CA GLU A 24 -10.65 -0.91 -2.06
C GLU A 24 -11.46 0.19 -1.38
N ARG A 25 -11.57 0.12 -0.04
CA ARG A 25 -12.32 1.08 0.79
C ARG A 25 -11.43 2.02 1.58
N ALA A 26 -10.11 1.86 1.50
CA ALA A 26 -9.16 2.68 2.21
C ALA A 26 -8.94 4.03 1.51
N ASP A 27 -8.77 5.09 2.29
CA ASP A 27 -8.38 6.40 1.77
C ASP A 27 -6.88 6.40 1.44
N LEU A 28 -6.57 5.94 0.23
CA LEU A 28 -5.22 5.82 -0.28
C LEU A 28 -4.79 7.12 -0.93
N THR A 29 -3.66 7.66 -0.46
CA THR A 29 -3.02 8.81 -1.08
C THR A 29 -2.47 8.44 -2.46
N PRO A 30 -2.19 9.41 -3.35
CA PRO A 30 -1.62 9.13 -4.66
C PRO A 30 -0.34 8.27 -4.61
N GLN A 31 0.50 8.50 -3.60
CA GLN A 31 1.75 7.74 -3.39
C GLN A 31 1.49 6.29 -3.00
N ASP A 32 0.48 6.04 -2.15
CA ASP A 32 0.09 4.70 -1.75
C ASP A 32 -0.46 3.91 -2.96
N ARG A 33 -1.25 4.56 -3.82
CA ARG A 33 -1.79 3.98 -5.05
C ARG A 33 -0.68 3.62 -6.04
N GLU A 34 0.29 4.51 -6.25
CA GLU A 34 1.45 4.23 -7.10
C GLU A 34 2.26 3.03 -6.57
N PHE A 35 2.48 2.97 -5.26
CA PHE A 35 3.17 1.84 -4.64
C PHE A 35 2.42 0.52 -4.83
N LEU A 36 1.10 0.51 -4.61
CA LEU A 36 0.26 -0.67 -4.80
C LEU A 36 0.16 -1.10 -6.27
N ALA A 37 0.12 -0.16 -7.21
CA ALA A 37 0.15 -0.47 -8.64
C ALA A 37 1.45 -1.19 -9.02
N ARG A 38 2.60 -0.65 -8.62
CA ARG A 38 3.91 -1.31 -8.83
C ARG A 38 4.02 -2.69 -8.17
N LEU A 39 3.29 -2.90 -7.06
CA LEU A 39 3.24 -4.18 -6.37
C LEU A 39 2.37 -5.21 -7.12
N ALA A 40 1.30 -4.77 -7.78
CA ALA A 40 0.41 -5.61 -8.57
C ALA A 40 0.99 -5.99 -9.95
N GLU A 41 1.90 -5.18 -10.49
CA GLU A 41 2.61 -5.45 -11.76
C GLU A 41 3.76 -6.47 -11.63
N ARG A 42 4.03 -6.97 -10.42
CA ARG A 42 5.05 -7.99 -10.13
C ARG A 42 4.45 -9.39 -10.04
#